data_AF-A0A1J5KAL7-F1
#
_entry.id   AF-A0A1J5KAL7-F1
#
_cell.length_a   1.000
_cell.length_b   1.000
_cell.length_c   1.000
_cell.angle_alpha   90.00
_cell.angle_beta   90.00
_cell.angle_gamma   90.00
#
_symmetry.space_group_name_H-M   'P 1'
#
loop_
_entity.id
_entity.type
_entity.pdbx_description
1 polymer ?
#
loop_
_entity_poly.entity_id
_entity_poly.type
_entity_poly.pdbx_seq_one_letter_code
_entity_poly.pdbx_strand_id
1 'polypeptide(L)'
;MKVAFAILCLFFISFAFQSHARDLNIREKSVLLNFDKTVKVKTYVEHNISVSDLPLSQYLSYKVLKNSCRPVIASIAKIEGADEEYKDSSEKLASMMNVCSQGVIGLTNLYIDQQQ
;
A
#
# COMPACT_ATOMS: atom_id res chain seq x y z
N MET A 1 -34.73 -30.87 2.16
CA MET A 1 -33.65 -30.49 1.22
C MET A 1 -33.91 -29.19 0.47
N LYS A 2 -35.08 -28.96 -0.14
CA LYS A 2 -35.35 -27.73 -0.94
C LYS A 2 -35.27 -26.42 -0.14
N VAL A 3 -35.76 -26.42 1.11
CA VAL A 3 -35.75 -25.23 1.99
C VAL A 3 -34.33 -24.88 2.47
N ALA A 4 -33.51 -25.89 2.77
CA ALA A 4 -32.12 -25.67 3.16
C ALA A 4 -31.30 -25.03 2.02
N PHE A 5 -31.54 -25.46 0.78
CA PHE A 5 -30.91 -24.87 -0.41
C PHE A 5 -31.35 -23.41 -0.62
N ALA A 6 -32.63 -23.10 -0.41
CA ALA A 6 -33.14 -21.73 -0.51
C ALA A 6 -32.54 -20.78 0.54
N ILE A 7 -32.37 -21.24 1.78
CA ILE A 7 -31.72 -20.47 2.86
C ILE A 7 -30.25 -20.22 2.53
N LEU A 8 -29.57 -21.23 1.98
CA LEU A 8 -28.15 -21.15 1.62
C LEU A 8 -27.93 -20.19 0.44
N CYS A 9 -28.83 -20.18 -0.55
CA CYS A 9 -28.81 -19.19 -1.64
C CYS A 9 -29.09 -17.77 -1.14
N LEU A 10 -30.07 -17.57 -0.25
CA LEU A 10 -30.35 -16.26 0.34
C LEU A 10 -29.16 -15.73 1.14
N PHE A 11 -28.45 -16.59 1.87
CA PHE A 11 -27.23 -16.22 2.59
C PHE A 11 -26.12 -15.73 1.64
N PHE A 12 -25.87 -16.44 0.53
CA PHE A 12 -24.87 -15.99 -0.45
C PHE A 12 -25.25 -14.69 -1.16
N ILE A 13 -26.54 -14.48 -1.42
CA ILE A 13 -27.04 -13.24 -2.04
C ILE A 13 -26.85 -12.06 -1.07
N SER A 14 -27.15 -12.22 0.23
CA SER A 14 -26.91 -11.17 1.23
C SER A 14 -25.43 -10.78 1.36
N PHE A 15 -24.50 -11.73 1.23
CA PHE A 15 -23.06 -11.44 1.21
C PHE A 15 -22.59 -10.76 -0.08
N ALA A 16 -23.18 -11.11 -1.23
CA ALA A 16 -22.83 -10.53 -2.52
C ALA A 16 -23.22 -9.04 -2.64
N PHE A 17 -24.27 -8.61 -1.96
CA PHE A 17 -24.69 -7.19 -1.91
C PHE A 17 -23.87 -6.33 -0.94
N GLN A 18 -23.03 -6.93 -0.10
CA GLN A 18 -22.21 -6.19 0.88
C GLN A 18 -20.76 -5.99 0.41
N SER A 19 -20.39 -6.53 -0.75
CA SER A 19 -19.05 -6.39 -1.35
C SER A 19 -18.99 -5.28 -2.41
N HIS A 20 -19.60 -4.13 -2.15
CA HIS A 20 -19.41 -2.96 -3.01
C HIS A 20 -18.04 -2.38 -2.71
N ALA A 21 -17.02 -2.92 -3.38
CA ALA A 21 -15.68 -2.37 -3.40
C ALA A 21 -15.75 -0.93 -3.90
N ARG A 22 -15.40 0.04 -3.06
CA ARG A 22 -15.45 1.47 -3.42
C ARG A 22 -14.19 1.90 -4.15
N ASP A 23 -14.35 2.58 -5.28
CA ASP A 23 -13.23 3.26 -5.92
C ASP A 23 -12.66 4.41 -5.08
N LEU A 24 -11.37 4.69 -5.29
CA LEU A 24 -10.74 5.91 -4.79
C LEU A 24 -11.42 7.14 -5.40
N ASN A 25 -11.74 8.11 -4.56
CA ASN A 25 -12.30 9.37 -5.03
C ASN A 25 -11.21 10.28 -5.64
N ILE A 26 -11.60 11.42 -6.21
CA ILE A 26 -10.67 12.31 -6.92
C ILE A 26 -9.56 12.86 -6.00
N ARG A 27 -9.86 13.18 -4.74
CA ARG A 27 -8.86 13.71 -3.79
C ARG A 27 -7.86 12.63 -3.41
N GLU A 28 -8.32 11.42 -3.15
CA GLU A 28 -7.48 10.26 -2.84
C GLU A 28 -6.60 9.88 -4.04
N LYS A 29 -7.17 9.86 -5.25
CA LYS A 29 -6.42 9.66 -6.50
C LYS A 29 -5.34 10.72 -6.71
N SER A 30 -5.66 11.98 -6.40
CA SER A 30 -4.71 13.10 -6.53
C SER A 30 -3.52 12.96 -5.60
N VAL A 31 -3.75 12.52 -4.36
CA VAL A 31 -2.67 12.21 -3.40
C VAL A 31 -1.78 11.07 -3.91
N LEU A 32 -2.36 10.09 -4.61
CA LEU A 32 -1.67 8.90 -5.10
C LEU A 32 -1.08 9.03 -6.51
N LEU A 33 -1.11 10.22 -7.13
CA LEU A 33 -0.65 10.44 -8.51
C LEU A 33 0.76 9.89 -8.79
N ASN A 34 1.67 9.95 -7.82
CA ASN A 34 3.04 9.48 -7.97
C ASN A 34 3.31 8.12 -7.31
N PHE A 35 2.29 7.49 -6.71
CA PHE A 35 2.45 6.26 -5.95
C PHE A 35 3.11 5.13 -6.76
N ASP A 36 2.60 4.85 -7.97
CA ASP A 36 3.16 3.80 -8.83
C ASP A 36 4.62 4.05 -9.21
N LYS A 37 4.98 5.31 -9.48
CA LYS A 37 6.38 5.68 -9.78
C LYS A 37 7.26 5.50 -8.56
N THR A 38 6.81 5.96 -7.39
CA THR A 38 7.51 5.79 -6.11
C THR A 38 7.73 4.31 -5.79
N VAL A 39 6.72 3.46 -6.00
CA VAL A 39 6.84 2.01 -5.81
C VAL A 39 7.80 1.38 -6.83
N LYS A 40 7.79 1.81 -8.09
CA LYS A 40 8.75 1.33 -9.09
C LYS A 40 10.20 1.66 -8.70
N VAL A 41 10.46 2.89 -8.26
CA VAL A 41 11.79 3.30 -7.77
C VAL A 41 12.19 2.47 -6.56
N LYS A 42 11.29 2.34 -5.57
CA LYS A 42 11.50 1.48 -4.40
C LYS A 42 11.92 0.08 -4.81
N THR A 43 11.12 -0.59 -5.64
CA THR A 43 11.39 -1.96 -6.10
C THR A 43 12.73 -2.04 -6.81
N TYR A 44 13.03 -1.11 -7.73
CA TYR A 44 14.31 -1.08 -8.42
C TYR A 44 15.48 -1.03 -7.43
N VAL A 45 15.43 -0.10 -6.47
CA VAL A 45 16.51 0.09 -5.50
C VAL A 45 16.62 -1.13 -4.57
N GLU A 46 15.51 -1.68 -4.09
CA GLU A 46 15.50 -2.89 -3.24
C GLU A 46 16.18 -4.09 -3.90
N HIS A 47 16.06 -4.24 -5.22
CA HIS A 47 16.66 -5.34 -5.96
C HIS A 47 18.16 -5.15 -6.23
N ASN A 48 18.66 -3.91 -6.20
CA ASN A 48 20.05 -3.59 -6.54
C ASN A 48 20.93 -3.30 -5.31
N ILE A 49 20.35 -3.19 -4.11
CA ILE A 49 21.12 -3.13 -2.86
C ILE A 49 21.64 -4.52 -2.51
N SER A 50 22.95 -4.67 -2.34
CA SER A 50 23.55 -5.91 -1.82
C SER A 50 23.45 -5.93 -0.30
N VAL A 51 22.40 -6.59 0.22
CA VAL A 51 22.06 -6.60 1.65
C VAL A 51 23.15 -7.28 2.51
N SER A 52 23.89 -8.24 1.95
CA SER A 52 24.98 -8.95 2.65
C SER A 52 26.16 -8.04 2.98
N ASP A 53 26.35 -6.99 2.19
CA ASP A 53 27.53 -6.14 2.25
C ASP A 53 27.27 -4.88 3.10
N LEU A 54 26.04 -4.72 3.61
CA LEU A 54 25.66 -3.59 4.43
C LEU A 54 26.22 -3.74 5.87
N PRO A 55 26.87 -2.70 6.41
CA PRO A 55 27.10 -2.58 7.85
C PRO A 55 25.79 -2.71 8.64
N LEU A 56 25.86 -3.20 9.88
CA LEU A 56 24.68 -3.45 10.71
C LEU A 56 23.73 -2.24 10.81
N SER A 57 24.26 -1.02 10.94
CA SER A 57 23.47 0.20 11.00
C SER A 57 22.67 0.44 9.71
N GLN A 58 23.31 0.25 8.55
CA GLN A 58 22.67 0.38 7.24
C GLN A 58 21.68 -0.75 6.96
N TYR A 59 21.97 -1.98 7.41
CA TYR A 59 21.04 -3.10 7.33
C TYR A 59 19.74 -2.81 8.09
N LEU A 60 19.83 -2.28 9.31
CA LEU A 60 18.65 -1.91 10.10
C LEU A 60 17.85 -0.81 9.41
N SER A 61 18.52 0.22 8.90
CA SER A 61 17.89 1.26 8.09
C SER A 61 17.17 0.69 6.86
N TYR A 62 17.83 -0.18 6.09
CA TYR A 62 17.25 -0.88 4.95
C TYR A 62 15.94 -1.61 5.33
N LYS A 63 15.94 -2.34 6.45
CA LYS A 63 14.76 -3.09 6.92
C LYS A 63 13.58 -2.19 7.26
N VAL A 64 13.83 -0.97 7.75
CA VAL A 64 12.78 0.03 8.00
C VAL A 64 12.31 0.65 6.68
N LEU A 65 13.25 1.14 5.87
CA LEU A 65 12.98 1.88 4.63
C LEU A 65 12.22 1.05 3.60
N LYS A 66 12.56 -0.24 3.45
CA LYS A 66 11.86 -1.17 2.53
C LYS A 66 10.37 -1.37 2.86
N ASN A 67 9.97 -1.07 4.09
CA ASN A 67 8.59 -1.20 4.55
C ASN A 67 7.82 0.14 4.55
N SER A 68 8.45 1.25 4.17
CA SER A 68 7.89 2.61 4.26
C SER A 68 6.55 2.80 3.52
N CYS A 69 6.34 2.13 2.38
CA CYS A 69 5.11 2.23 1.59
C CYS A 69 4.00 1.25 2.02
N ARG A 70 4.28 0.33 2.96
CA ARG A 70 3.29 -0.67 3.42
C ARG A 70 2.01 -0.04 4.00
N PRO A 71 2.06 1.08 4.76
CA PRO A 71 0.85 1.74 5.25
C PRO A 71 -0.04 2.28 4.13
N VAL A 72 0.55 2.84 3.07
CA VAL A 72 -0.20 3.35 1.91
C VAL A 72 -0.92 2.20 1.20
N ILE A 73 -0.18 1.12 0.90
CA ILE A 73 -0.74 -0.09 0.26
C ILE A 73 -1.92 -0.64 1.08
N ALA A 74 -1.73 -0.80 2.40
CA ALA A 74 -2.78 -1.29 3.28
C ALA A 74 -3.99 -0.35 3.34
N SER A 75 -3.77 0.97 3.26
CA SER A 75 -4.86 1.95 3.25
C SER A 75 -5.62 1.94 1.94
N ILE A 76 -4.95 1.80 0.80
CA ILE A 76 -5.60 1.66 -0.52
C ILE A 76 -6.49 0.42 -0.51
N ALA A 77 -5.94 -0.74 -0.16
CA ALA A 77 -6.69 -1.99 -0.09
C ALA A 77 -7.89 -1.92 0.88
N LYS A 78 -7.75 -1.16 1.98
CA LYS A 78 -8.85 -0.92 2.91
C LYS A 78 -9.96 -0.08 2.27
N ILE A 79 -9.62 0.99 1.54
CA ILE A 79 -10.61 1.86 0.88
C ILE A 79 -11.33 1.08 -0.22
N GLU A 80 -10.57 0.35 -1.04
CA GLU A 80 -11.10 -0.48 -2.11
C GLU A 80 -12.01 -1.60 -1.60
N GLY A 81 -11.78 -2.11 -0.39
CA GLY A 81 -12.64 -3.11 0.24
C GLY A 81 -13.78 -2.55 1.09
N ALA A 82 -13.94 -1.23 1.19
CA ALA A 82 -14.95 -0.58 2.01
C ALA A 82 -16.22 -0.24 1.21
N ASP A 83 -17.31 0.03 1.92
CA ASP A 83 -18.58 0.48 1.34
C ASP A 83 -18.51 1.91 0.76
N GLU A 84 -19.53 2.29 -0.01
CA GLU A 84 -19.61 3.64 -0.61
C GLU A 84 -19.73 4.76 0.44
N GLU A 85 -20.21 4.45 1.65
CA GLU A 85 -20.33 5.39 2.76
C GLU A 85 -18.98 5.67 3.45
N TYR A 86 -17.93 4.93 3.09
CA TYR A 86 -16.60 5.11 3.63
C TYR A 86 -16.08 6.53 3.40
N LYS A 87 -15.73 7.22 4.48
CA LYS A 87 -15.33 8.62 4.44
C LYS A 87 -14.02 8.82 3.68
N ASP A 88 -13.91 9.99 3.06
CA ASP A 88 -12.68 10.47 2.42
C ASP A 88 -11.49 10.30 3.38
N SER A 89 -10.44 9.65 2.88
CA SER A 89 -9.21 9.38 3.62
C SER A 89 -8.00 10.12 3.03
N SER A 90 -8.23 11.17 2.23
CA SER A 90 -7.17 11.85 1.48
C SER A 90 -6.08 12.44 2.37
N GLU A 91 -6.42 13.06 3.50
CA GLU A 91 -5.46 13.63 4.45
C GLU A 91 -4.55 12.54 5.06
N LYS A 92 -5.16 11.43 5.48
CA LYS A 92 -4.42 10.29 6.03
C LYS A 92 -3.54 9.64 4.98
N LEU A 93 -4.05 9.46 3.76
CA LEU A 93 -3.27 8.98 2.63
C LEU A 93 -2.10 9.91 2.32
N ALA A 94 -2.28 11.22 2.40
CA ALA A 94 -1.22 12.20 2.13
C ALA A 94 -0.06 12.07 3.12
N SER A 95 -0.39 11.94 4.42
CA SER A 95 0.62 11.68 5.45
C SER A 95 1.39 10.38 5.20
N MET A 96 0.67 9.29 4.90
CA MET A 96 1.30 8.00 4.58
C MET A 96 2.14 8.04 3.30
N MET A 97 1.66 8.76 2.29
CA MET A 97 2.36 8.92 1.01
C MET A 97 3.66 9.73 1.18
N ASN A 98 3.66 10.72 2.07
CA ASN A 98 4.88 11.43 2.45
C ASN A 98 5.89 10.48 3.10
N VAL A 99 5.46 9.65 4.07
CA VAL A 99 6.35 8.65 4.70
C VAL A 99 6.89 7.63 3.69
N CYS A 100 6.04 7.13 2.79
CA CYS A 100 6.46 6.26 1.69
C CYS A 100 7.52 6.95 0.83
N SER A 101 7.29 8.19 0.42
CA SER A 101 8.22 8.95 -0.43
C SER A 101 9.57 9.19 0.26
N GLN A 102 9.55 9.62 1.53
CA GLN A 102 10.77 9.80 2.33
C GLN A 102 11.53 8.48 2.54
N GLY A 103 10.81 7.38 2.75
CA GLY A 103 11.43 6.06 2.88
C GLY A 103 12.09 5.59 1.58
N VAL A 104 11.47 5.86 0.42
CA VAL A 104 12.07 5.56 -0.89
C VAL A 104 13.27 6.44 -1.19
N ILE A 105 13.24 7.72 -0.80
CA ILE A 105 14.41 8.61 -0.89
C ILE A 105 15.55 8.06 -0.03
N GLY A 106 15.28 7.72 1.23
CA GLY A 106 16.30 7.14 2.12
C GLY A 106 16.87 5.82 1.57
N LEU A 107 16.02 4.98 0.96
CA LEU A 107 16.47 3.75 0.32
C LEU A 107 17.36 4.03 -0.89
N THR A 108 16.99 5.02 -1.71
CA THR A 108 17.79 5.49 -2.86
C THR A 108 19.16 6.00 -2.41
N ASN A 109 19.21 6.79 -1.33
CA ASN A 109 20.47 7.27 -0.77
C ASN A 109 21.36 6.11 -0.33
N LEU A 110 20.79 5.13 0.39
CA LEU A 110 21.54 3.94 0.81
C LEU A 110 22.14 3.18 -0.39
N TYR A 111 21.38 3.06 -1.47
CA TYR A 111 21.88 2.45 -2.70
C TYR A 111 23.02 3.26 -3.33
N ILE A 112 22.88 4.59 -3.42
CA ILE A 112 23.93 5.46 -3.96
C ILE A 112 25.21 5.33 -3.12
N ASP A 113 25.09 5.37 -1.80
CA ASP A 113 26.23 5.25 -0.88
C ASP A 113 26.95 3.90 -1.05
N GLN A 114 26.23 2.83 -1.40
CA GLN A 114 26.81 1.51 -1.64
C GLN A 114 27.58 1.41 -2.96
N GLN A 115 27.31 2.29 -3.93
CA GLN A 115 28.01 2.32 -5.22
C GLN A 115 29.29 3.17 -5.19
N GLN A 116 29.58 3.85 -4.08
CA GLN A 116 30.77 4.68 -3.87
C GLN A 116 31.85 3.91 -3.11
#